data_AF-W7XBD4-F1
#
_entry.id   AF-W7XBD4-F1
#
_cell.length_a   1.000
_cell.length_b   1.000
_cell.length_c   1.000
_cell.angle_alpha   90.00
_cell.angle_beta   90.00
_cell.angle_gamma   90.00
#
_symmetry.space_group_name_H-M   'P 1'
#
loop_
_entity.id
_entity.type
_entity.pdbx_description
1 polymer ?
#
loop_
_entity_poly.entity_id
_entity_poly.type
_entity_poly.pdbx_seq_one_letter_code
_entity_poly.pdbx_strand_id
1 'polypeptide(L)'
;MKLSQKHIQEQIQGIFDSIHQKKSIKEQIIKLSDIGKLYGFGDDNNIRLKAYQILLGISDEEINQTFTYTKNDNFEDGDCYKQILRDCNGSFKLLDVCLDKDEQQIQNLRNQLILMVSKLFKENTSYSYYRGYENFCSIFLWNFGIDKGYKLIERLSASLLRQIFYFSKKFI
;
A
#
# COMPACT_ATOMS: atom_id res chain seq x y z
N MET A 1 14.92 28.05 -2.22
CA MET A 1 15.18 27.83 -0.78
C MET A 1 14.52 26.50 -0.41
N LYS A 2 15.26 25.46 -0.01
CA LYS A 2 14.65 24.18 0.40
C LYS A 2 13.98 24.39 1.76
N LEU A 3 12.69 24.13 1.88
CA LEU A 3 12.00 24.12 3.17
C LEU A 3 12.61 23.03 4.06
N SER A 4 12.70 23.29 5.37
CA SER A 4 13.15 22.27 6.31
C SER A 4 12.08 21.18 6.46
N GLN A 5 12.51 19.94 6.73
CA GLN A 5 11.61 18.81 7.00
C GLN A 5 10.60 19.12 8.12
N LYS A 6 11.07 19.79 9.18
CA LYS A 6 10.22 20.23 10.30
C LYS A 6 9.09 21.16 9.82
N HIS A 7 9.40 22.13 8.96
CA HIS A 7 8.40 23.05 8.44
C HIS A 7 7.36 22.34 7.55
N ILE A 8 7.79 21.36 6.75
CA ILE A 8 6.87 20.55 5.93
C ILE A 8 5.93 19.74 6.83
N GLN A 9 6.43 19.14 7.91
CA GLN A 9 5.61 18.39 8.87
C GLN A 9 4.58 19.29 9.58
N GLU A 10 4.97 20.49 10.00
CA GLU A 10 4.05 21.47 10.60
C GLU A 10 2.94 21.88 9.62
N GLN A 11 3.28 22.09 8.34
CA GLN A 11 2.28 22.37 7.30
C GLN A 11 1.30 21.21 7.11
N ILE A 12 1.81 19.97 7.03
CA ILE A 12 0.98 18.77 6.88
C ILE A 12 0.03 18.62 8.08
N GLN A 13 0.51 18.84 9.30
CA GLN A 13 -0.34 18.77 10.49
C GLN A 13 -1.47 19.82 10.47
N GLY A 14 -1.15 21.07 10.08
CA GLY A 14 -2.18 22.12 9.93
C GLY A 14 -3.23 21.78 8.86
N ILE A 15 -2.85 21.05 7.81
CA ILE A 15 -3.79 20.52 6.80
C ILE A 15 -4.69 19.45 7.42
N PHE A 16 -4.13 18.51 8.19
CA PHE A 16 -4.91 17.47 8.87
C PHE A 16 -5.96 18.07 9.81
N ASP A 17 -5.56 19.06 10.62
CA ASP A 17 -6.47 19.73 11.55
C ASP A 17 -7.60 20.47 10.81
N SER A 18 -7.28 21.11 9.67
CA SER A 18 -8.27 21.79 8.83
C SER A 18 -9.28 20.83 8.22
N ILE A 19 -8.82 19.67 7.74
CA ILE A 19 -9.68 18.60 7.19
C ILE A 19 -10.57 18.03 8.30
N HIS A 20 -10.03 17.78 9.50
CA HIS A 20 -10.80 17.29 10.63
C HIS A 20 -11.91 18.28 11.03
N GLN A 21 -11.62 19.58 10.99
CA GLN A 21 -12.61 20.65 11.20
C GLN A 21 -13.57 20.86 10.00
N LYS A 22 -13.48 20.04 8.95
CA LYS A 22 -14.29 20.09 7.72
C LYS A 22 -14.19 21.43 6.98
N LYS A 23 -13.07 22.14 7.12
CA LYS A 23 -12.83 23.44 6.46
C LYS A 23 -12.16 23.22 5.10
N SER A 24 -12.81 23.68 4.03
CA SER A 24 -12.26 23.67 2.66
C SER A 24 -11.63 22.33 2.25
N ILE A 25 -12.29 21.20 2.54
CA ILE A 25 -11.72 19.85 2.42
C ILE A 25 -11.04 19.63 1.05
N LYS A 26 -11.70 20.02 -0.04
CA LYS A 26 -11.17 19.85 -1.40
C LYS A 26 -9.85 20.62 -1.61
N GLU A 27 -9.78 21.86 -1.15
CA GLU A 27 -8.56 22.69 -1.27
C GLU A 27 -7.43 22.11 -0.41
N GLN A 28 -7.74 21.61 0.77
CA GLN A 28 -6.76 21.00 1.67
C GLN A 28 -6.21 19.68 1.12
N ILE A 29 -7.06 18.86 0.48
CA ILE A 29 -6.62 17.64 -0.22
C ILE A 29 -5.69 17.99 -1.40
N ILE A 30 -5.99 19.05 -2.16
CA ILE A 30 -5.12 19.53 -3.25
C ILE A 30 -3.76 19.95 -2.69
N LYS A 31 -3.74 20.78 -1.63
CA LYS A 31 -2.50 21.19 -0.97
C LYS A 31 -1.68 20.01 -0.46
N LEU A 32 -2.33 19.02 0.16
CA LEU A 32 -1.68 17.81 0.63
C LEU A 32 -1.04 17.02 -0.53
N SER A 33 -1.76 16.91 -1.65
CA SER A 33 -1.25 16.25 -2.86
C SER A 33 -0.02 16.97 -3.41
N ASP A 34 -0.05 18.30 -3.45
CA ASP A 34 1.06 19.10 -3.99
C ASP A 34 2.30 19.03 -3.07
N ILE A 35 2.12 19.06 -1.75
CA ILE A 35 3.21 18.80 -0.80
C ILE A 35 3.82 17.41 -1.04
N GLY A 36 2.98 16.39 -1.13
CA GLY A 36 3.43 15.01 -1.37
C GLY A 36 4.24 14.86 -2.66
N LYS A 37 3.84 15.54 -3.74
CA LYS A 37 4.57 15.52 -5.02
C LYS A 37 5.92 16.24 -4.95
N LEU A 38 5.98 17.37 -4.26
CA LEU A 38 7.18 18.22 -4.23
C LEU A 38 8.22 17.75 -3.21
N TYR A 39 7.75 17.23 -2.06
CA TYR A 39 8.61 17.00 -0.90
C TYR A 39 8.48 15.60 -0.30
N GLY A 40 7.47 14.82 -0.72
CA GLY A 40 7.07 13.60 -0.01
C GLY A 40 6.46 13.91 1.36
N PHE A 41 6.32 12.87 2.19
CA PHE A 41 5.72 12.98 3.54
C PHE A 41 6.73 12.73 4.68
N GLY A 42 8.02 12.95 4.42
CA GLY A 42 9.10 12.70 5.39
C GLY A 42 9.22 11.22 5.76
N ASP A 43 9.84 10.92 6.91
CA ASP A 43 10.10 9.55 7.41
C ASP A 43 9.15 9.06 8.51
N ASP A 44 8.20 9.90 8.93
CA ASP A 44 7.21 9.52 9.93
C ASP A 44 6.07 8.70 9.29
N ASN A 45 6.00 7.42 9.65
CA ASN A 45 4.97 6.52 9.13
C ASN A 45 3.54 6.90 9.55
N ASN A 46 3.34 7.62 10.66
CA ASN A 46 2.01 8.11 11.05
C ASN A 46 1.56 9.22 10.11
N ILE A 47 2.47 10.14 9.75
CA ILE A 47 2.19 11.21 8.79
C ILE A 47 1.91 10.60 7.41
N ARG A 48 2.75 9.68 6.94
CA ARG A 48 2.58 8.98 5.66
C ARG A 48 1.23 8.25 5.61
N LEU A 49 0.91 7.49 6.65
CA LEU A 49 -0.34 6.74 6.75
C LEU A 49 -1.55 7.68 6.65
N LYS A 50 -1.58 8.74 7.47
CA LYS A 50 -2.71 9.68 7.48
C LYS A 50 -2.83 10.43 6.15
N ALA A 51 -1.70 10.81 5.55
CA ALA A 51 -1.70 11.46 4.25
C ALA A 51 -2.25 10.54 3.15
N TYR A 52 -1.77 9.30 3.04
CA TYR A 52 -2.27 8.36 2.04
C TYR A 52 -3.72 7.98 2.28
N GLN A 53 -4.12 7.81 3.53
CA GLN A 53 -5.52 7.57 3.90
C GLN A 53 -6.43 8.69 3.36
N ILE A 54 -6.07 9.96 3.60
CA ILE A 54 -6.83 11.12 3.12
C ILE A 54 -6.85 11.17 1.59
N LEU A 55 -5.69 11.02 0.93
CA LEU A 55 -5.57 11.10 -0.53
C LEU A 55 -6.32 9.99 -1.26
N LEU A 56 -6.42 8.81 -0.65
CA LEU A 56 -7.18 7.67 -1.17
C LEU A 56 -8.65 7.67 -0.73
N GLY A 57 -9.07 8.65 0.08
CA GLY A 57 -10.43 8.78 0.58
C GLY A 57 -10.87 7.62 1.48
N ILE A 58 -9.96 7.06 2.28
CA ILE A 58 -10.23 5.94 3.19
C ILE A 58 -10.66 6.51 4.54
N SER A 59 -11.77 6.03 5.10
CA SER A 59 -12.23 6.50 6.41
C SER A 59 -11.35 6.00 7.56
N ASP A 60 -11.45 6.63 8.74
CA ASP A 60 -10.77 6.15 9.95
C ASP A 60 -11.28 4.77 10.41
N GLU A 61 -12.54 4.45 10.11
CA GLU A 61 -13.09 3.12 10.36
C GLU A 61 -12.47 2.09 9.41
N GLU A 62 -12.44 2.39 8.11
CA GLU A 62 -11.91 1.50 7.08
C GLU A 62 -10.43 1.17 7.29
N ILE A 63 -9.59 2.16 7.64
CA ILE A 63 -8.14 1.96 7.77
C ILE A 63 -7.76 1.12 9.01
N ASN A 64 -8.65 1.05 10.00
CA ASN A 64 -8.44 0.29 11.23
C ASN A 64 -9.10 -1.09 11.19
N GLN A 65 -9.68 -1.49 10.06
CA GLN A 65 -10.19 -2.85 9.87
C GLN A 65 -9.03 -3.85 9.88
N THR A 66 -9.20 -4.93 10.63
CA THR A 66 -8.24 -6.03 10.69
C THR A 66 -8.25 -6.81 9.39
N PHE A 67 -7.06 -7.12 8.87
CA PHE A 67 -6.90 -8.00 7.73
C PHE A 67 -7.41 -9.38 8.07
N THR A 68 -8.30 -9.90 7.22
CA THR A 68 -8.80 -11.26 7.31
C THR A 68 -8.67 -11.93 5.95
N TYR A 69 -8.03 -13.09 5.91
CA TYR A 69 -7.98 -13.92 4.71
C TYR A 69 -8.11 -15.38 5.11
N THR A 70 -9.22 -15.98 4.70
CA THR A 70 -9.39 -17.43 4.80
C THR A 70 -8.84 -18.06 3.53
N LYS A 71 -7.90 -18.98 3.73
CA LYS A 71 -7.31 -19.84 2.69
C LYS A 71 -8.43 -20.47 1.84
N ASN A 72 -8.25 -20.54 0.52
CA ASN A 72 -9.22 -21.21 -0.36
C ASN A 72 -8.47 -22.01 -1.41
N ASP A 73 -8.65 -23.33 -1.35
CA ASP A 73 -7.91 -24.31 -2.13
C ASP A 73 -8.02 -24.06 -3.65
N ASN A 74 -9.17 -23.61 -4.15
CA ASN A 74 -9.39 -23.39 -5.59
C ASN A 74 -8.55 -22.23 -6.18
N PHE A 75 -8.29 -21.17 -5.41
CA PHE A 75 -7.44 -20.07 -5.88
C PHE A 75 -5.97 -20.46 -5.85
N GLU A 76 -5.60 -21.26 -4.86
CA GLU A 76 -4.22 -21.57 -4.51
C GLU A 76 -3.61 -22.66 -5.39
N ASP A 77 -4.44 -23.37 -6.17
CA ASP A 77 -3.96 -24.28 -7.21
C ASP A 77 -3.75 -23.59 -8.58
N GLY A 78 -4.20 -22.33 -8.72
CA GLY A 78 -4.16 -21.58 -9.97
C GLY A 78 -2.78 -21.01 -10.33
N ASP A 79 -2.53 -20.81 -11.64
CA ASP A 79 -1.25 -20.28 -12.14
C ASP A 79 -0.93 -18.88 -11.63
N CYS A 80 -1.96 -18.05 -11.44
CA CYS A 80 -1.82 -16.73 -10.82
C CYS A 80 -1.20 -16.83 -9.42
N TYR A 81 -1.71 -17.74 -8.57
CA TYR A 81 -1.17 -17.93 -7.23
C TYR A 81 0.25 -18.47 -7.22
N LYS A 82 0.57 -19.44 -8.10
CA LYS A 82 1.95 -19.94 -8.26
C LYS A 82 2.93 -18.83 -8.63
N GLN A 83 2.51 -17.91 -9.48
CA GLN A 83 3.32 -16.75 -9.85
C GLN A 83 3.48 -15.78 -8.67
N ILE A 84 2.40 -15.46 -7.94
CA ILE A 84 2.44 -14.65 -6.71
C ILE A 84 3.42 -15.24 -5.69
N LEU A 85 3.35 -16.57 -5.45
CA LEU A 85 4.26 -17.27 -4.55
C LEU A 85 5.72 -17.08 -4.95
N ARG A 86 6.03 -17.29 -6.24
CA ARG A 86 7.40 -17.15 -6.76
C ARG A 86 7.93 -15.74 -6.54
N ASP A 87 7.14 -14.74 -6.90
CA ASP A 87 7.58 -13.35 -6.83
C ASP A 87 7.69 -12.87 -5.37
N CYS A 88 6.71 -13.19 -4.50
CA CYS A 88 6.75 -12.79 -3.09
C CYS A 88 7.86 -13.48 -2.30
N ASN A 89 8.19 -14.75 -2.60
CA ASN A 89 9.36 -15.42 -2.02
C ASN A 89 10.68 -14.77 -2.45
N GLY A 90 10.67 -14.09 -3.61
CA GLY A 90 11.78 -13.29 -4.11
C GLY A 90 11.96 -11.94 -3.40
N SER A 91 10.95 -11.47 -2.67
CA SER A 91 10.95 -10.16 -2.02
C SER A 91 11.81 -10.11 -0.75
N PHE A 92 12.12 -8.88 -0.33
CA PHE A 92 12.83 -8.55 0.92
C PHE A 92 14.29 -9.04 1.04
N LYS A 93 14.90 -9.55 -0.04
CA LYS A 93 16.31 -10.00 -0.11
C LYS A 93 17.39 -8.94 0.10
N LEU A 94 17.01 -7.69 0.37
CA LEU A 94 17.95 -6.64 0.74
C LEU A 94 17.78 -6.23 2.21
N LEU A 95 16.71 -6.67 2.87
CA LEU A 95 16.47 -6.35 4.29
C LEU A 95 17.33 -7.20 5.22
N ASP A 96 17.67 -8.42 4.81
CA ASP A 96 18.70 -9.26 5.42
C ASP A 96 20.06 -8.54 5.44
N VAL A 97 20.45 -7.95 4.29
CA VAL A 97 21.75 -7.28 4.14
C VAL A 97 21.78 -5.91 4.80
N CYS A 98 20.70 -5.13 4.69
CA CYS A 98 20.70 -3.73 5.12
C CYS A 98 20.21 -3.50 6.55
N LEU A 99 19.41 -4.41 7.11
CA LEU A 99 18.72 -4.18 8.41
C LEU A 99 18.93 -5.30 9.43
N ASP A 100 19.86 -6.24 9.16
CA ASP A 100 20.22 -7.34 10.06
C ASP A 100 19.00 -8.14 10.56
N LYS A 101 18.07 -8.39 9.62
CA LYS A 101 16.85 -9.16 9.88
C LYS A 101 17.16 -10.65 9.76
N ASP A 102 16.74 -11.42 10.76
CA ASP A 102 16.84 -12.87 10.70
C ASP A 102 15.90 -13.47 9.62
N GLU A 103 16.22 -14.67 9.14
CA GLU A 103 15.46 -15.34 8.08
C GLU A 103 14.01 -15.62 8.49
N GLN A 104 13.73 -15.83 9.78
CA GLN A 104 12.37 -16.09 10.26
C GLN A 104 11.49 -14.84 10.15
N GLN A 105 12.03 -13.66 10.46
CA GLN A 105 11.36 -12.37 10.30
C GLN A 105 11.11 -12.06 8.82
N ILE A 106 12.09 -12.32 7.95
CA ILE A 106 11.92 -12.17 6.51
C ILE A 106 10.87 -13.12 5.97
N GLN A 107 10.90 -14.39 6.38
CA GLN A 107 9.89 -15.36 5.95
C GLN A 107 8.49 -15.00 6.45
N ASN A 108 8.36 -14.44 7.65
CA ASN A 108 7.09 -13.92 8.15
C ASN A 108 6.54 -12.77 7.27
N LEU A 109 7.40 -11.83 6.86
CA LEU A 109 7.03 -10.75 5.94
C LEU A 109 6.63 -11.29 4.55
N ARG A 110 7.37 -12.26 4.02
CA ARG A 110 7.02 -12.93 2.74
C ARG A 110 5.67 -13.62 2.84
N ASN A 111 5.39 -14.33 3.92
CA ASN A 111 4.11 -14.99 4.16
C ASN A 111 2.96 -13.95 4.23
N GLN A 112 3.14 -12.85 4.96
CA GLN A 112 2.16 -11.75 4.99
C GLN A 112 1.94 -11.13 3.61
N LEU A 113 3.01 -10.93 2.83
CA LEU A 113 2.92 -10.41 1.47
C LEU A 113 2.12 -11.34 0.56
N ILE A 114 2.38 -12.65 0.63
CA ILE A 114 1.61 -13.67 -0.11
C ILE A 114 0.13 -13.58 0.22
N LEU A 115 -0.23 -13.52 1.51
CA LEU A 115 -1.63 -13.43 1.94
C LEU A 115 -2.30 -12.14 1.41
N MET A 116 -1.60 -11.01 1.55
CA MET A 116 -2.09 -9.69 1.13
C MET A 116 -2.35 -9.64 -0.38
N VAL A 117 -1.40 -10.11 -1.19
CA VAL A 117 -1.53 -10.12 -2.66
C VAL A 117 -2.58 -11.15 -3.10
N SER A 118 -2.57 -12.34 -2.50
CA SER A 118 -3.54 -13.40 -2.82
C SER A 118 -4.98 -12.98 -2.54
N LYS A 119 -5.23 -12.33 -1.38
CA LYS A 119 -6.56 -11.78 -1.05
C LYS A 119 -7.04 -10.83 -2.14
N LEU A 120 -6.20 -9.88 -2.55
CA LEU A 120 -6.58 -8.88 -3.55
C LEU A 120 -7.03 -9.52 -4.87
N PHE A 121 -6.25 -10.45 -5.43
CA PHE A 121 -6.58 -11.07 -6.72
C PHE A 121 -7.69 -12.11 -6.63
N LYS A 122 -7.87 -12.75 -5.48
CA LYS A 122 -9.02 -13.62 -5.23
C LYS A 122 -10.33 -12.84 -5.16
N GLU A 123 -10.35 -11.72 -4.45
CA GLU A 123 -11.54 -10.87 -4.28
C GLU A 123 -11.83 -10.03 -5.54
N ASN A 124 -10.82 -9.82 -6.39
CA ASN A 124 -10.94 -9.06 -7.63
C ASN A 124 -10.56 -9.93 -8.83
N THR A 125 -11.37 -10.95 -9.12
CA THR A 125 -11.15 -11.92 -10.23
C THR A 125 -11.07 -11.27 -11.62
N SER A 126 -11.49 -10.00 -11.74
CA SER A 126 -11.34 -9.22 -12.96
C SER A 126 -9.92 -8.67 -13.18
N TYR A 127 -9.08 -8.66 -12.14
CA TYR A 127 -7.69 -8.21 -12.21
C TYR A 127 -6.79 -9.33 -12.71
N SER A 128 -5.76 -8.95 -13.46
CA SER A 128 -4.66 -9.85 -13.81
C SER A 128 -3.40 -9.45 -13.08
N TYR A 129 -2.79 -10.43 -12.40
CA TYR A 129 -1.51 -10.22 -11.76
C TYR A 129 -0.43 -9.92 -12.82
N TYR A 130 0.44 -8.97 -12.51
CA TYR A 130 1.62 -8.66 -13.30
C TYR A 130 2.85 -8.68 -12.39
N ARG A 131 3.97 -9.15 -12.96
CA ARG A 131 5.24 -9.24 -12.24
C ARG A 131 5.73 -7.86 -11.83
N GLY A 132 6.19 -7.73 -10.60
CA GLY A 132 6.65 -6.47 -10.01
C GLY A 132 5.61 -5.81 -9.10
N TYR A 133 4.34 -6.24 -9.17
CA TYR A 133 3.29 -5.72 -8.31
C TYR A 133 3.55 -6.04 -6.82
N GLU A 134 4.18 -7.17 -6.53
CA GLU A 134 4.62 -7.57 -5.19
C GLU A 134 5.61 -6.57 -4.58
N ASN A 135 6.50 -5.95 -5.39
CA ASN A 135 7.44 -4.95 -4.90
C ASN A 135 6.69 -3.72 -4.40
N PHE A 136 5.66 -3.33 -5.13
CA PHE A 136 4.81 -2.20 -4.75
C PHE A 136 4.07 -2.50 -3.43
N CYS A 137 3.46 -3.68 -3.33
CA CYS A 137 2.82 -4.17 -2.10
C CYS A 137 3.78 -4.26 -0.92
N SER A 138 5.03 -4.69 -1.15
CA SER A 138 6.04 -4.88 -0.11
C SER A 138 6.37 -3.58 0.63
N ILE A 139 6.32 -2.43 -0.06
CA ILE A 139 6.56 -1.12 0.52
C ILE A 139 5.48 -0.78 1.57
N PHE A 140 4.21 -1.05 1.25
CA PHE A 140 3.11 -0.76 2.16
C PHE A 140 3.11 -1.72 3.35
N LEU A 141 3.37 -3.00 3.11
CA LEU A 141 3.51 -3.99 4.17
C LEU A 141 4.64 -3.60 5.14
N TRP A 142 5.80 -3.23 4.61
CA TRP A 142 6.96 -2.84 5.41
C TRP A 142 6.69 -1.62 6.29
N ASN A 143 6.04 -0.59 5.74
CA ASN A 143 5.84 0.66 6.47
C ASN A 143 4.63 0.64 7.42
N PHE A 144 3.57 -0.10 7.10
CA PHE A 144 2.28 0.02 7.78
C PHE A 144 1.74 -1.30 8.36
N GLY A 145 2.41 -2.42 8.12
CA GLY A 145 1.91 -3.75 8.47
C GLY A 145 0.77 -4.21 7.55
N ILE A 146 0.32 -5.45 7.75
CA ILE A 146 -0.63 -6.10 6.85
C ILE A 146 -2.02 -5.45 6.85
N ASP A 147 -2.53 -5.04 8.03
CA ASP A 147 -3.88 -4.47 8.16
C ASP A 147 -4.03 -3.18 7.33
N LYS A 148 -3.26 -2.16 7.71
CA LYS A 148 -3.27 -0.84 7.07
C LYS A 148 -2.70 -0.90 5.66
N GLY A 149 -1.63 -1.67 5.47
CA GLY A 149 -0.98 -1.85 4.18
C GLY A 149 -1.93 -2.44 3.13
N TYR A 150 -2.69 -3.48 3.49
CA TYR A 150 -3.70 -4.07 2.60
C TYR A 150 -4.75 -3.04 2.21
N LYS A 151 -5.33 -2.31 3.17
CA LYS A 151 -6.41 -1.36 2.87
C LYS A 151 -5.95 -0.24 1.92
N LEU A 152 -4.73 0.27 2.12
CA LEU A 152 -4.13 1.25 1.21
C LEU A 152 -3.94 0.66 -0.19
N ILE A 153 -3.37 -0.54 -0.30
CA ILE A 153 -3.15 -1.23 -1.58
C ILE A 153 -4.46 -1.53 -2.30
N GLU A 154 -5.47 -2.03 -1.59
CA GLU A 154 -6.79 -2.34 -2.14
C GLU A 154 -7.40 -1.10 -2.79
N ARG A 155 -7.45 0.02 -2.05
CA ARG A 155 -8.03 1.27 -2.56
C ARG A 155 -7.23 1.85 -3.71
N LEU A 156 -5.91 1.80 -3.63
CA LEU A 156 -5.03 2.29 -4.68
C LEU A 156 -5.16 1.44 -5.97
N SER A 157 -5.33 0.14 -5.80
CA SER A 157 -5.51 -0.82 -6.90
C SER A 157 -6.82 -0.60 -7.64
N ALA A 158 -7.91 -0.35 -6.90
CA ALA A 158 -9.21 -0.06 -7.46
C ALA A 158 -9.30 1.32 -8.15
N SER A 159 -8.41 2.26 -7.80
CA SER A 159 -8.42 3.63 -8.31
C SER A 159 -7.34 3.87 -9.36
N LEU A 160 -6.08 4.06 -8.95
CA LEU A 160 -5.00 4.53 -9.81
C LEU A 160 -4.38 3.42 -10.66
N LEU A 161 -4.30 2.19 -10.14
CA LEU A 161 -3.68 1.07 -10.87
C LEU A 161 -4.68 0.26 -11.69
N ARG A 162 -5.97 0.65 -11.64
CA ARG A 162 -7.07 -0.09 -12.25
C ARG A 162 -6.78 -0.44 -13.71
N GLN A 163 -6.33 0.53 -14.51
CA GLN A 163 -6.07 0.33 -15.94
C GLN A 163 -4.99 -0.72 -16.20
N ILE A 164 -3.97 -0.81 -15.34
CA ILE A 164 -2.87 -1.76 -15.50
C ILE A 164 -3.39 -3.20 -15.35
N PHE A 165 -4.32 -3.44 -14.42
CA PHE A 165 -4.87 -4.78 -14.19
C PHE A 165 -5.79 -5.29 -15.30
N TYR A 166 -6.35 -4.41 -16.13
CA TYR A 166 -7.26 -4.77 -17.22
C TYR A 166 -6.57 -4.91 -18.59
N PHE A 167 -5.28 -4.55 -18.71
CA PHE A 167 -4.58 -4.54 -19.99
C PHE A 167 -4.26 -5.95 -20.55
N SER A 168 -4.25 -6.97 -19.70
CA SER A 168 -3.84 -8.34 -20.05
C SER A 168 -4.83 -9.13 -20.93
N LYS A 169 -6.09 -8.71 -21.05
CA LYS A 169 -7.12 -9.48 -21.79
C LYS A 169 -7.23 -9.14 -23.28
N LYS A 170 -6.45 -8.18 -23.80
CA LYS A 170 -6.56 -7.72 -25.19
C LYS A 170 -5.50 -8.27 -26.16
N PHE A 171 -4.59 -9.13 -25.70
CA PHE A 171 -3.46 -9.62 -26.52
C PHE A 171 -3.30 -11.14 -26.53
N ILE A 172 -4.38 -11.89 -26.29
CA ILE A 172 -4.42 -13.35 -26.50
C ILE A 172 -5.48 -13.65 -27.56
#